data_AF-A0A9D8G8B9-F1
#
_entry.id   AF-A0A9D8G8B9-F1
#
_cell.length_a   1.000
_cell.length_b   1.000
_cell.length_c   1.000
_cell.angle_alpha   90.00
_cell.angle_beta   90.00
_cell.angle_gamma   90.00
#
_symmetry.space_group_name_H-M   'P 1'
#
loop_
_entity.id
_entity.type
_entity.pdbx_description
1 polymer ?
#
loop_
_entity_poly.entity_id
_entity_poly.type
_entity_poly.pdbx_seq_one_letter_code
_entity_poly.pdbx_strand_id
1 'polypeptide(L)'
;MKIIRKTLSFTVLELLIVVCLVIFVLIGLFAVFAGMHLKYAREAALRNELNNIRSSIELYRVIKKRLPEDLASLFSQEFTFKAPDGKIIKNNFLKPFRLDKKGDLLDPFMNRYIYYPKEHGRVITTTKGYENW
;
A
#
# COMPACT_ATOMS: atom_id res chain seq x y z
N MET A 1 65.82 -24.76 -1.93
CA MET A 1 64.51 -24.28 -1.41
C MET A 1 63.42 -24.66 -2.40
N LYS A 2 62.71 -25.79 -2.20
CA LYS A 2 61.66 -26.27 -3.11
C LYS A 2 60.33 -25.61 -2.70
N ILE A 3 59.86 -24.65 -3.50
CA ILE A 3 58.52 -24.09 -3.35
C ILE A 3 57.55 -25.12 -3.93
N ILE A 4 56.90 -25.88 -3.06
CA ILE A 4 55.86 -26.83 -3.45
C ILE A 4 54.65 -26.00 -3.90
N ARG A 5 54.47 -25.82 -5.22
CA ARG A 5 53.21 -25.34 -5.80
C ARG A 5 52.17 -26.43 -5.65
N LYS A 6 51.23 -26.27 -4.71
CA LYS A 6 49.97 -27.04 -4.73
C LYS A 6 49.18 -26.59 -5.96
N THR A 7 49.09 -27.44 -6.97
CA THR A 7 48.09 -27.28 -8.03
C THR A 7 46.71 -27.55 -7.42
N LEU A 8 45.94 -26.49 -7.18
CA LEU A 8 44.54 -26.58 -6.76
C LEU A 8 43.72 -27.10 -7.96
N SER A 9 43.49 -28.40 -8.01
CA SER A 9 42.54 -28.99 -8.96
C SER A 9 41.12 -28.65 -8.51
N PHE A 10 40.53 -27.62 -9.12
CA PHE A 10 39.15 -27.22 -8.87
C PHE A 10 38.20 -28.25 -9.48
N THR A 11 37.33 -28.83 -8.67
CA THR A 11 36.37 -29.85 -9.16
C THR A 11 35.07 -29.19 -9.62
N VAL A 12 34.40 -29.78 -10.61
CA VAL A 12 33.09 -29.30 -11.09
C VAL A 12 32.06 -29.29 -9.96
N LEU A 13 32.15 -30.26 -9.04
CA LEU A 13 31.30 -30.32 -7.85
C LEU A 13 31.51 -29.13 -6.92
N GLU A 14 32.76 -28.73 -6.67
CA GLU A 14 33.10 -27.56 -5.86
C GLU A 14 32.57 -26.27 -6.48
N LEU A 15 32.72 -26.10 -7.80
CA LEU A 15 32.14 -24.97 -8.52
C LEU A 15 30.61 -24.91 -8.35
N LEU A 16 29.93 -26.06 -8.50
CA LEU A 16 28.48 -26.14 -8.36
C LEU A 16 28.04 -25.75 -6.95
N ILE A 17 28.71 -26.28 -5.92
CA ILE A 17 28.40 -25.97 -4.52
C ILE A 17 28.60 -24.47 -4.25
N VAL A 18 29.70 -23.89 -4.70
CA VAL A 18 29.98 -22.46 -4.51
C VAL A 18 28.92 -21.61 -5.21
N VAL A 19 28.57 -21.92 -6.47
CA VAL A 19 27.54 -21.18 -7.21
C VAL A 19 26.19 -21.28 -6.52
N CYS A 20 25.76 -22.48 -6.10
CA CYS A 20 24.51 -22.66 -5.37
C CYS A 20 24.51 -21.86 -4.07
N LEU A 21 25.59 -21.93 -3.27
CA LEU A 21 25.71 -21.22 -2.01
C LEU A 21 25.62 -19.70 -2.22
N VAL A 22 26.34 -19.16 -3.21
CA VAL A 22 26.29 -17.73 -3.55
C VAL A 22 24.86 -17.32 -3.95
N ILE A 23 24.18 -18.11 -4.78
CA ILE A 23 22.80 -17.80 -5.19
C ILE A 23 21.86 -17.80 -3.99
N PHE A 24 21.94 -18.79 -3.10
CA PHE A 24 21.08 -18.85 -1.91
C PHE A 24 21.33 -17.68 -0.96
N VAL A 25 22.59 -17.29 -0.75
CA VAL A 25 22.94 -16.12 0.07
C VAL A 25 22.37 -14.84 -0.54
N LEU A 26 22.49 -14.66 -1.86
CA LEU A 26 21.95 -13.49 -2.56
C LEU A 26 20.42 -13.42 -2.48
N ILE A 27 19.72 -14.54 -2.67
CA ILE A 27 18.26 -14.61 -2.53
C ILE A 27 17.84 -14.27 -1.09
N GLY A 28 18.54 -14.82 -0.10
CA GLY A 28 18.28 -14.53 1.31
C GLY A 28 18.43 -13.05 1.64
N LEU A 29 19.52 -12.44 1.18
CA LEU A 29 19.77 -11.00 1.36
C LEU A 29 18.70 -10.16 0.65
N PHE A 30 18.39 -10.49 -0.61
CA PHE A 30 17.34 -9.80 -1.36
C PHE A 30 15.98 -9.87 -0.68
N ALA A 31 15.58 -11.03 -0.15
CA ALA A 31 14.30 -11.19 0.52
C ALA A 31 14.16 -10.28 1.76
N VAL A 32 15.24 -10.12 2.54
CA VAL A 32 15.26 -9.23 3.71
C VAL A 32 15.10 -7.77 3.29
N PHE A 33 15.89 -7.31 2.31
CA PHE A 33 15.80 -5.93 1.82
C PHE A 33 14.44 -5.65 1.18
N ALA A 34 13.95 -6.55 0.33
CA ALA A 34 12.65 -6.43 -0.31
C ALA A 34 11.51 -6.32 0.72
N GLY A 35 11.57 -7.13 1.80
CA GLY A 35 10.59 -7.07 2.90
C GLY A 35 10.55 -5.71 3.60
N MET A 36 11.72 -5.12 3.88
CA MET A 36 11.80 -3.79 4.50
C MET A 36 11.25 -2.69 3.58
N HIS A 37 11.70 -2.65 2.32
CA HIS A 37 11.22 -1.66 1.36
C HIS A 37 9.72 -1.78 1.10
N LEU A 38 9.20 -3.00 1.00
CA LEU A 38 7.77 -3.24 0.83
C LEU A 38 6.96 -2.74 2.03
N LYS A 39 7.48 -2.91 3.25
CA LYS A 39 6.84 -2.38 4.46
C LYS A 39 6.75 -0.86 4.42
N TYR A 40 7.85 -0.16 4.14
CA TYR A 40 7.86 1.31 4.03
C TYR A 40 6.95 1.82 2.91
N ALA A 41 6.92 1.13 1.76
CA ALA A 41 6.02 1.48 0.67
C ALA A 41 4.55 1.33 1.08
N ARG A 42 4.20 0.27 1.82
CA ARG A 42 2.84 0.07 2.36
C ARG A 42 2.47 1.13 3.41
N GLU A 43 3.39 1.51 4.28
CA GLU A 43 3.18 2.61 5.25
C GLU A 43 2.92 3.95 4.57
N ALA A 44 3.73 4.30 3.57
CA ALA A 44 3.55 5.52 2.79
C ALA A 44 2.23 5.52 2.03
N ALA A 45 1.87 4.38 1.42
CA ALA A 45 0.58 4.20 0.77
C ALA A 45 -0.57 4.35 1.78
N LEU A 46 -0.48 3.76 2.97
CA LEU A 46 -1.53 3.81 3.99
C LEU A 46 -1.80 5.25 4.42
N ARG A 47 -0.74 6.00 4.69
CA ARG A 47 -0.85 7.42 5.07
C ARG A 47 -1.50 8.25 3.96
N ASN A 48 -1.11 8.02 2.71
CA ASN A 48 -1.70 8.70 1.57
C ASN A 48 -3.18 8.32 1.36
N GLU A 49 -3.51 7.04 1.50
CA GLU A 49 -4.88 6.56 1.37
C GLU A 49 -5.79 7.11 2.47
N LEU A 50 -5.36 7.09 3.75
CA LEU A 50 -6.11 7.70 4.85
C LEU A 50 -6.36 9.19 4.62
N ASN A 51 -5.33 9.93 4.19
CA ASN A 51 -5.46 11.34 3.88
C ASN A 51 -6.43 11.58 2.72
N ASN A 52 -6.38 10.74 1.68
CA ASN A 52 -7.28 10.85 0.54
C ASN A 52 -8.72 10.57 0.95
N ILE A 53 -8.98 9.50 1.71
CA ILE A 53 -10.32 9.16 2.23
C ILE A 53 -10.87 10.30 3.09
N ARG A 54 -10.08 10.83 4.03
CA ARG A 54 -10.48 11.96 4.88
C ARG A 54 -10.81 13.20 4.07
N SER A 55 -9.97 13.53 3.08
CA SER A 55 -10.21 14.65 2.18
C SER A 55 -11.48 14.45 1.35
N SER A 56 -11.75 13.23 0.90
CA SER A 56 -13.00 12.88 0.20
C SER A 56 -14.24 13.00 1.08
N ILE A 57 -14.15 12.61 2.35
CA ILE A 57 -15.24 12.79 3.34
C ILE A 57 -15.51 14.28 3.55
N GLU A 58 -14.46 15.08 3.69
CA GLU A 58 -14.57 16.53 3.82
C GLU A 58 -15.19 17.17 2.58
N LEU A 59 -14.75 16.77 1.39
CA LEU A 59 -15.34 17.22 0.13
C LEU A 59 -16.82 16.83 0.03
N TYR A 60 -17.17 15.60 0.43
CA TYR A 60 -18.55 15.14 0.51
C TYR A 60 -19.39 16.01 1.45
N ARG A 61 -18.84 16.31 2.63
CA ARG A 61 -19.47 17.18 3.62
C ARG A 61 -19.71 18.59 3.09
N VAL A 62 -18.75 19.18 2.40
CA VAL A 62 -18.87 20.53 1.82
C VAL A 62 -19.93 20.56 0.72
N ILE A 63 -19.93 19.58 -0.19
CA ILE A 63 -20.84 19.57 -1.35
C ILE A 63 -22.26 19.14 -0.97
N LYS A 64 -22.40 18.10 -0.15
CA LYS A 64 -23.70 17.51 0.22
C LYS A 64 -24.26 18.04 1.54
N LYS A 65 -23.50 18.87 2.26
CA LYS A 65 -23.84 19.42 3.59
C LYS A 65 -24.16 18.37 4.67
N ARG A 66 -23.70 17.13 4.48
CA ARG A 66 -23.87 16.01 5.41
C ARG A 66 -22.67 15.08 5.34
N LEU A 67 -22.42 14.32 6.41
CA LEU A 67 -21.43 13.24 6.39
C LEU A 67 -21.98 12.05 5.57
N PRO A 68 -21.10 11.28 4.90
CA PRO A 68 -21.52 10.05 4.25
C PRO A 68 -22.00 9.03 5.30
N GLU A 69 -23.00 8.22 4.98
CA GLU A 69 -23.49 7.18 5.90
C GLU A 69 -22.50 6.01 5.97
N ASP A 70 -21.82 5.73 4.85
CA ASP A 70 -20.81 4.70 4.71
C ASP A 70 -19.74 5.11 3.69
N LEU A 71 -18.53 4.52 3.79
CA LEU A 71 -17.45 4.72 2.84
C LEU A 71 -17.84 4.35 1.41
N ALA A 72 -18.75 3.38 1.22
CA ALA A 72 -19.25 3.02 -0.09
C ALA A 72 -19.88 4.20 -0.84
N SER A 73 -20.52 5.11 -0.10
CA SER A 73 -21.13 6.31 -0.69
C SER A 73 -20.12 7.23 -1.36
N LEU A 74 -18.85 7.22 -0.94
CA LEU A 74 -17.80 8.08 -1.51
C LEU A 74 -17.37 7.64 -2.91
N PHE A 75 -17.42 6.35 -3.21
CA PHE A 75 -17.07 5.85 -4.53
C PHE A 75 -18.28 5.55 -5.41
N SER A 76 -19.48 5.39 -4.85
CA SER A 76 -20.71 5.24 -5.65
C SER A 76 -21.30 6.58 -6.12
N GLN A 77 -21.06 7.67 -5.39
CA GLN A 77 -21.62 8.98 -5.73
C GLN A 77 -20.63 9.85 -6.50
N GLU A 78 -21.16 10.59 -7.46
CA GLU A 78 -20.39 11.53 -8.26
C GLU A 78 -20.73 12.97 -7.86
N PHE A 79 -19.76 13.86 -8.07
CA PHE A 79 -19.95 15.30 -8.01
C PHE A 79 -19.56 15.94 -9.34
N THR A 80 -20.17 17.09 -9.60
CA THR A 80 -19.86 17.93 -10.75
C THR A 80 -19.24 19.22 -10.26
N PHE A 81 -18.10 19.60 -10.83
CA PHE A 81 -17.50 20.90 -10.61
C PHE A 81 -17.37 21.64 -11.94
N LYS A 82 -17.68 22.94 -11.92
CA LYS A 82 -17.53 23.81 -13.09
C LYS A 82 -16.11 24.38 -13.08
N ALA A 83 -15.30 23.95 -14.04
CA ALA A 83 -13.95 24.45 -14.19
C ALA A 83 -13.97 25.91 -14.72
N PRO A 84 -12.88 26.69 -14.51
CA PRO A 84 -12.79 28.07 -14.97
C PRO A 84 -12.97 28.25 -16.49
N ASP A 85 -12.65 27.22 -17.27
CA ASP A 85 -12.83 27.15 -18.73
C ASP A 85 -14.29 26.86 -19.15
N GLY A 86 -15.21 26.78 -18.19
CA GLY A 86 -16.63 26.52 -18.42
C GLY A 86 -16.99 25.04 -18.58
N LYS A 87 -16.00 24.12 -18.57
CA LYS A 87 -16.27 22.68 -18.67
C LYS A 87 -16.84 22.14 -17.36
N ILE A 88 -17.82 21.24 -17.47
CA ILE A 88 -18.35 20.49 -16.33
C ILE A 88 -17.55 19.20 -16.20
N ILE A 89 -16.80 19.07 -15.11
CA ILE A 89 -16.05 17.86 -14.79
C ILE A 89 -16.91 17.02 -13.85
N LYS A 90 -17.17 15.77 -14.23
CA LYS A 90 -17.86 14.76 -13.41
C LYS A 90 -16.83 13.79 -12.86
N ASN A 91 -16.79 13.60 -11.54
CA ASN A 91 -15.88 12.66 -10.90
C ASN A 91 -16.47 12.11 -9.60
N ASN A 92 -15.96 10.97 -9.12
CA ASN A 92 -16.36 10.38 -7.85
C ASN A 92 -15.61 11.07 -6.69
N PHE A 93 -16.21 11.09 -5.50
CA PHE A 93 -15.54 11.68 -4.32
C PHE A 93 -14.27 10.92 -3.95
N LEU A 94 -14.30 9.60 -4.10
CA LEU A 94 -13.15 8.72 -3.89
C LEU A 94 -13.08 7.70 -5.03
N LYS A 95 -11.87 7.48 -5.55
CA LYS A 95 -11.60 6.31 -6.42
C LYS A 95 -11.17 5.16 -5.51
N PRO A 96 -11.85 4.00 -5.55
CA PRO A 96 -11.52 2.89 -4.67
C PRO A 96 -10.14 2.33 -5.02
N PHE A 97 -9.30 2.12 -4.00
CA PHE A 97 -7.95 1.57 -4.19
C PHE A 97 -7.99 0.06 -4.31
N ARG A 98 -8.58 -0.61 -3.32
CA ARG A 98 -8.71 -2.06 -3.19
C ARG A 98 -10.00 -2.37 -2.44
N LEU A 99 -10.78 -3.32 -2.95
CA LEU A 99 -12.04 -3.75 -2.35
C LEU A 99 -11.98 -5.25 -2.04
N ASP A 100 -12.57 -5.65 -0.91
CA ASP A 100 -12.85 -7.06 -0.63
C ASP A 100 -14.04 -7.56 -1.49
N LYS A 101 -14.28 -8.87 -1.51
CA LYS A 101 -15.44 -9.51 -2.15
C LYS A 101 -16.79 -8.94 -1.69
N LYS A 102 -16.82 -8.35 -0.49
CA LYS A 102 -18.01 -7.69 0.08
C LYS A 102 -18.17 -6.22 -0.35
N GLY A 103 -17.20 -5.65 -1.06
CA GLY A 103 -17.19 -4.24 -1.45
C GLY A 103 -16.58 -3.29 -0.40
N ASP A 104 -16.00 -3.83 0.68
CA ASP A 104 -15.36 -3.03 1.74
C ASP A 104 -13.96 -2.56 1.31
N LEU A 105 -13.57 -1.33 1.67
CA LEU A 105 -12.27 -0.77 1.34
C LEU A 105 -11.15 -1.42 2.16
N LEU A 106 -10.08 -1.82 1.47
CA LEU A 106 -8.90 -2.46 2.06
C LEU A 106 -7.68 -1.54 2.02
N ASP A 107 -6.92 -1.57 3.11
CA ASP A 107 -5.67 -0.86 3.25
C ASP A 107 -4.50 -1.61 2.55
N PRO A 108 -3.29 -1.05 2.52
CA PRO A 108 -2.14 -1.67 1.83
C PRO A 108 -1.64 -2.97 2.48
N PHE A 109 -2.10 -3.26 3.70
CA PHE A 109 -1.83 -4.49 4.45
C PHE A 109 -2.99 -5.49 4.32
N MET A 110 -3.97 -5.22 3.45
CA MET A 110 -5.16 -6.04 3.20
C MET A 110 -6.13 -6.13 4.38
N ASN A 111 -6.05 -5.15 5.30
CA ASN A 111 -6.97 -5.01 6.41
C ASN A 111 -8.06 -4.00 6.07
N ARG A 112 -9.21 -4.11 6.73
CA ARG A 112 -10.37 -3.24 6.45
C ARG A 112 -10.19 -1.88 7.12
N TYR A 113 -10.63 -0.83 6.42
CA TYR A 113 -10.85 0.46 7.07
C TYR A 113 -12.13 0.40 7.91
N ILE A 114 -12.13 1.10 9.05
CA ILE A 114 -13.33 1.32 9.87
C ILE A 114 -13.70 2.79 9.78
N TYR A 115 -14.99 3.03 9.54
CA TYR A 115 -15.58 4.35 9.46
C TYR A 115 -16.57 4.59 10.60
N TYR A 116 -16.41 5.71 11.30
CA TYR A 116 -17.27 6.13 12.39
C TYR A 116 -18.03 7.40 12.00
N PRO A 117 -19.26 7.28 11.44
CA PRO A 117 -20.03 8.45 11.00
C PRO A 117 -20.39 9.38 12.16
N LYS A 118 -20.59 8.84 13.37
CA LYS A 118 -20.94 9.62 14.57
C LYS A 118 -19.77 10.42 15.15
N GLU A 119 -18.53 10.00 14.88
CA GLU A 119 -17.31 10.64 15.37
C GLU A 119 -16.72 11.57 14.30
N HIS A 120 -17.51 12.54 13.82
CA HIS A 120 -17.08 13.49 12.77
C HIS A 120 -16.63 12.84 11.44
N GLY A 121 -17.04 11.60 11.17
CA GLY A 121 -16.58 10.87 10.00
C GLY A 121 -15.13 10.38 10.11
N ARG A 122 -14.69 10.02 11.31
CA ARG A 122 -13.35 9.46 11.55
C ARG A 122 -13.16 8.15 10.78
N VAL A 123 -12.00 8.00 10.16
CA VAL A 123 -11.55 6.77 9.48
C VAL A 123 -10.25 6.31 10.10
N ILE A 124 -10.19 5.02 10.44
CA ILE A 124 -9.00 4.34 10.96
C ILE A 124 -8.74 3.05 10.19
N THR A 125 -7.50 2.57 10.24
CA THR A 125 -7.15 1.21 9.80
C THR A 125 -7.22 0.22 10.96
N THR A 126 -7.47 -1.06 10.65
CA THR A 126 -7.35 -2.18 11.60
C THR A 126 -5.95 -2.79 11.65
N THR A 127 -5.00 -2.28 10.85
CA THR A 127 -3.61 -2.75 10.88
C THR A 127 -2.93 -2.37 12.18
N LYS A 128 -2.41 -3.38 12.89
CA LYS A 128 -1.73 -3.22 14.18
C LYS A 128 -0.51 -2.28 14.06
N GLY A 129 -0.41 -1.32 14.98
CA GLY A 129 0.66 -0.31 15.01
C GLY A 129 0.36 0.99 14.25
N TYR A 130 -0.78 1.07 13.55
CA TYR A 130 -1.22 2.26 12.80
C TYR A 130 -2.61 2.75 13.19
N GLU A 131 -3.11 2.32 14.35
CA GLU A 131 -4.48 2.58 14.81
C GLU A 131 -4.75 4.07 15.05
N ASN A 132 -3.69 4.84 15.35
CA ASN A 132 -3.74 6.26 15.66
C ASN A 132 -3.44 7.17 14.46
N TRP A 133 -3.19 6.60 13.28
CA TRP A 133 -2.89 7.36 12.08
C TRP A 133 -4.14 7.97 11.47
#